data_AF-A0A832YBI5-F1
#
_entry.id   AF-A0A832YBI5-F1
#
_cell.length_a   1.000
_cell.length_b   1.000
_cell.length_c   1.000
_cell.angle_alpha   90.00
_cell.angle_beta   90.00
_cell.angle_gamma   90.00
#
_symmetry.space_group_name_H-M   'P 1'
#
loop_
_entity.id
_entity.type
_entity.pdbx_description
1 polymer ?
#
loop_
_entity_poly.entity_id
_entity_poly.type
_entity_poly.pdbx_seq_one_letter_code
_entity_poly.pdbx_strand_id
1 'polypeptide(L)'
;LIYILSSTFGGPIAFTLTALVRGIGSIPGHAFWTGLTGTGLGWFLMKRKARDRQNMQIPENISEPSEDQQLEWKLLDPKSGEFVGSDTSEQAVVAPATELLGEFRLPLLEPYTVKHSEARIPIPKHPLIGLALAIAGHAFWNGTLTVIELIGIAADLSDGQIFALSLLWSGLLVCGVLLLGREIIRSVIASPDSV
;
A
#
# COMPACT_ATOMS: atom_id res chain seq x y z
N LEU A 1 -10.85 24.83 13.77
CA LEU A 1 -10.60 26.15 13.15
C LEU A 1 -10.19 27.20 14.20
N ILE A 2 -10.68 27.08 15.44
CA ILE A 2 -10.46 28.02 16.56
C ILE A 2 -8.98 28.11 17.03
N TYR A 3 -8.24 27.01 17.03
CA TYR A 3 -6.81 27.04 17.39
C TYR A 3 -5.94 27.87 16.44
N ILE A 4 -6.35 28.08 15.17
CA ILE A 4 -5.63 28.95 14.24
C ILE A 4 -5.73 30.40 14.71
N LEU A 5 -6.93 30.83 15.15
CA LEU A 5 -7.12 32.15 15.75
C LEU A 5 -6.32 32.30 17.06
N SER A 6 -6.24 31.26 17.89
CA SER A 6 -5.42 31.30 19.12
C SER A 6 -3.90 31.30 18.83
N SER A 7 -3.44 30.56 17.81
CA SER A 7 -2.01 30.49 17.45
C SER A 7 -1.51 31.76 16.76
N THR A 8 -2.39 32.49 16.07
CA THR A 8 -2.08 33.84 15.55
C THR A 8 -1.83 34.82 16.71
N PHE A 9 -2.43 34.58 17.88
CA PHE A 9 -2.19 35.34 19.11
C PHE A 9 -1.07 34.77 20.02
N GLY A 10 -0.62 33.52 19.80
CA GLY A 10 0.43 32.84 20.59
C GLY A 10 1.87 32.99 20.05
N GLY A 11 2.06 33.70 18.94
CA GLY A 11 3.36 33.98 18.34
C GLY A 11 3.91 32.91 17.38
N PRO A 12 5.02 33.19 16.67
CA PRO A 12 5.55 32.35 15.58
C PRO A 12 5.88 30.91 16.00
N ILE A 13 6.30 30.71 17.25
CA ILE A 13 6.70 29.39 17.79
C ILE A 13 5.47 28.50 18.02
N ALA A 14 4.38 29.05 18.53
CA ALA A 14 3.13 28.30 18.71
C ALA A 14 2.54 27.88 17.37
N PHE A 15 2.66 28.74 16.35
CA PHE A 15 2.24 28.45 14.99
C PHE A 15 3.07 27.32 14.35
N THR A 16 4.40 27.36 14.44
CA THR A 16 5.26 26.31 13.87
C THR A 16 5.08 24.98 14.58
N LEU A 17 4.93 24.97 15.91
CA LEU A 17 4.67 23.75 16.68
C LEU A 17 3.30 23.14 16.32
N THR A 18 2.27 23.96 16.18
CA THR A 18 0.94 23.51 15.74
C THR A 18 0.99 22.95 14.31
N ALA A 19 1.72 23.61 13.42
CA ALA A 19 1.91 23.15 12.04
C ALA A 19 2.65 21.81 11.97
N LEU A 20 3.71 21.64 12.78
CA LEU A 20 4.49 20.40 12.87
C LEU A 20 3.63 19.24 13.39
N VAL A 21 2.93 19.46 14.51
CA VAL A 21 2.02 18.48 15.11
C VAL A 21 0.95 18.06 14.10
N ARG A 22 0.37 19.02 13.38
CA ARG A 22 -0.66 18.75 12.38
C ARG A 22 -0.10 18.02 11.16
N GLY A 23 1.15 18.31 10.77
CA GLY A 23 1.86 17.60 9.71
C GLY A 23 2.09 16.12 10.06
N ILE A 24 2.56 15.84 11.27
CA ILE A 24 2.79 14.46 11.73
C ILE A 24 1.47 13.67 11.81
N GLY A 25 0.38 14.31 12.24
CA GLY A 25 -0.94 13.68 12.29
C GLY A 25 -1.57 13.46 10.92
N SER A 26 -1.41 14.40 9.98
CA SER A 26 -2.14 14.37 8.70
C SER A 26 -1.45 13.56 7.61
N ILE A 27 -0.11 13.52 7.57
CA ILE A 27 0.65 12.81 6.52
C ILE A 27 0.30 11.31 6.48
N PRO A 28 0.34 10.56 7.59
CA PRO A 28 0.02 9.13 7.57
C PRO A 28 -1.43 8.86 7.19
N GLY A 29 -2.36 9.68 7.71
CA GLY A 29 -3.78 9.58 7.37
C GLY A 29 -4.03 9.79 5.88
N HIS A 30 -3.53 10.90 5.31
CA HIS A 30 -3.68 11.19 3.88
C HIS A 30 -3.06 10.11 2.99
N ALA A 31 -1.88 9.59 3.35
CA ALA A 31 -1.24 8.50 2.62
C ALA A 31 -2.14 7.24 2.62
N PHE A 32 -2.73 6.90 3.76
CA PHE A 32 -3.62 5.74 3.88
C PHE A 32 -4.89 5.88 3.04
N TRP A 33 -5.61 7.01 3.15
CA TRP A 33 -6.86 7.23 2.43
C TRP A 33 -6.65 7.31 0.90
N THR A 34 -5.53 7.90 0.47
CA THR A 34 -5.11 7.90 -0.93
C THR A 34 -4.77 6.50 -1.41
N GLY A 35 -3.99 5.75 -0.61
CA GLY A 35 -3.63 4.37 -0.90
C GLY A 35 -4.84 3.46 -1.03
N LEU A 36 -5.82 3.59 -0.13
CA LEU A 36 -7.07 2.82 -0.14
C LEU A 36 -7.88 3.03 -1.43
N THR A 37 -7.97 4.26 -1.91
CA THR A 37 -8.63 4.58 -3.19
C THR A 37 -7.82 4.01 -4.36
N GLY A 38 -6.49 4.13 -4.31
CA GLY A 38 -5.56 3.57 -5.29
C GLY A 38 -5.67 2.05 -5.42
N THR A 39 -5.77 1.32 -4.31
CA THR A 39 -5.99 -0.14 -4.29
C THR A 39 -7.31 -0.49 -4.99
N GLY A 40 -8.38 0.26 -4.72
CA GLY A 40 -9.67 0.06 -5.38
C GLY A 40 -9.65 0.32 -6.89
N LEU A 41 -8.91 1.33 -7.33
CA LEU A 41 -8.70 1.62 -8.75
C LEU A 41 -7.86 0.53 -9.44
N GLY A 42 -6.76 0.11 -8.80
CA GLY A 42 -5.87 -0.94 -9.33
C GLY A 42 -6.63 -2.24 -9.55
N TRP A 43 -7.43 -2.67 -8.57
CA TRP A 43 -8.26 -3.86 -8.69
C TRP A 43 -9.28 -3.76 -9.83
N PHE A 44 -9.94 -2.61 -9.97
CA PHE A 44 -10.90 -2.38 -11.06
C PHE A 44 -10.25 -2.44 -12.44
N LEU A 45 -9.08 -1.82 -12.61
CA LEU A 45 -8.34 -1.85 -13.87
C LEU A 45 -7.83 -3.26 -14.20
N MET A 46 -7.36 -4.03 -13.22
CA MET A 46 -6.97 -5.43 -13.40
C MET A 46 -8.15 -6.29 -13.87
N LYS A 47 -9.32 -6.17 -13.22
CA LYS A 47 -10.53 -6.89 -13.64
C LYS A 47 -11.02 -6.49 -15.03
N ARG A 48 -10.95 -5.20 -15.35
CA ARG A 48 -11.32 -4.71 -16.70
C ARG A 48 -10.37 -5.30 -17.75
N LYS A 49 -9.06 -5.27 -17.52
CA LYS A 49 -8.06 -5.85 -18.42
C LYS A 49 -8.24 -7.37 -18.60
N ALA A 50 -8.52 -8.10 -17.52
CA ALA A 50 -8.80 -9.53 -17.57
C ALA A 50 -10.06 -9.83 -18.41
N ARG A 51 -11.13 -9.05 -18.22
CA ARG A 51 -12.35 -9.15 -19.02
C ARG A 51 -12.11 -8.80 -20.49
N ASP A 52 -11.37 -7.74 -20.78
CA ASP A 52 -11.06 -7.31 -22.14
C ASP A 52 -10.19 -8.35 -22.86
N ARG A 53 -9.25 -9.01 -22.15
CA ARG A 53 -8.49 -10.16 -22.69
C ARG A 53 -9.39 -11.37 -22.97
N GLN A 54 -10.33 -11.69 -22.10
CA GLN A 54 -11.27 -12.80 -22.32
C GLN A 54 -12.22 -12.51 -23.49
N ASN A 55 -12.61 -11.24 -23.68
CA ASN A 55 -13.50 -10.81 -24.75
C ASN A 55 -12.76 -10.62 -26.09
N MET A 56 -11.43 -10.51 -26.06
CA MET A 56 -10.57 -10.68 -27.23
C MET A 56 -10.49 -12.18 -27.49
N GLN A 57 -11.35 -12.68 -28.38
CA GLN A 57 -11.25 -14.04 -28.91
C GLN A 57 -9.87 -14.18 -29.57
N ILE A 58 -8.88 -14.66 -28.81
CA ILE A 58 -7.78 -15.40 -29.40
C ILE A 58 -8.47 -16.59 -30.09
N PRO A 59 -8.25 -16.82 -31.39
CA PRO A 59 -8.81 -17.98 -32.06
C PRO A 59 -8.55 -19.20 -31.20
N GLU A 60 -9.58 -20.01 -30.98
CA GLU A 60 -9.62 -21.29 -30.24
C GLU A 60 -8.72 -22.38 -30.87
N ASN A 61 -7.60 -21.98 -31.43
CA ASN A 61 -6.58 -22.82 -32.07
C ASN A 61 -5.17 -22.49 -31.56
N ILE A 62 -5.06 -21.79 -30.44
CA ILE A 62 -3.88 -21.95 -29.60
C ILE A 62 -4.37 -22.79 -28.43
N SER A 63 -4.43 -24.10 -28.67
CA SER A 63 -4.41 -25.09 -27.60
C SER A 63 -3.44 -24.59 -26.56
N GLU A 64 -3.87 -24.47 -25.30
CA GLU A 64 -2.91 -24.40 -24.21
C GLU A 64 -1.96 -25.58 -24.45
N PRO A 65 -0.66 -25.34 -24.67
CA PRO A 65 0.27 -26.45 -24.71
C PRO A 65 0.05 -27.23 -23.42
N SER A 66 -0.01 -28.56 -23.50
CA SER A 66 0.01 -29.41 -22.31
C SER A 66 1.14 -28.94 -21.39
N GLU A 67 1.11 -29.26 -20.09
CA GLU A 67 2.17 -28.90 -19.13
C GLU A 67 3.60 -29.21 -19.63
N ASP A 68 3.74 -30.03 -20.68
CA ASP A 68 4.96 -30.37 -21.41
C ASP A 68 5.46 -29.34 -22.44
N GLN A 69 4.70 -28.29 -22.79
CA GLN A 69 5.15 -27.20 -23.70
C GLN A 69 5.01 -25.80 -23.07
N GLN A 70 5.42 -25.68 -21.80
CA GLN A 70 5.82 -24.38 -21.28
C GLN A 70 6.88 -23.77 -22.20
N LEU A 71 6.69 -22.50 -22.59
CA LEU A 71 7.64 -21.74 -23.39
C LEU A 71 8.99 -21.72 -22.68
N GLU A 72 9.92 -22.56 -23.15
CA GLU A 72 11.29 -22.62 -22.66
C GLU A 72 12.02 -21.35 -23.10
N TRP A 73 12.18 -20.40 -22.18
CA TRP A 73 12.93 -19.17 -22.41
C TRP A 73 14.43 -19.49 -22.55
N LYS A 74 14.88 -19.76 -23.78
CA LYS A 74 16.30 -19.93 -24.08
C LYS A 74 16.95 -18.59 -24.43
N LEU A 75 18.09 -18.29 -23.81
CA LEU A 75 18.89 -17.11 -24.13
C LEU A 75 19.61 -17.35 -25.47
N LEU A 76 19.51 -16.39 -26.39
CA LEU A 76 20.20 -16.41 -27.68
C LEU A 76 21.47 -15.58 -27.57
N ASP A 77 22.63 -16.14 -27.94
CA ASP A 77 23.86 -15.35 -28.03
C ASP A 77 23.83 -14.49 -29.32
N PRO A 78 23.92 -13.15 -29.22
CA PRO A 78 23.86 -12.26 -30.39
C PRO A 78 24.99 -12.45 -31.40
N LYS A 79 26.13 -13.04 -31.01
CA LYS A 79 27.32 -13.17 -31.87
C LYS A 79 27.38 -14.52 -32.59
N SER A 80 26.99 -15.61 -31.91
CA SER A 80 27.02 -16.95 -32.49
C SER A 80 25.66 -17.37 -33.08
N GLY A 81 24.56 -16.73 -32.65
CA GLY A 81 23.21 -17.10 -33.07
C GLY A 81 22.76 -18.46 -32.51
N GLU A 82 23.54 -19.09 -31.64
CA GLU A 82 23.16 -20.32 -30.95
C GLU A 82 22.38 -20.01 -29.66
N PHE A 83 21.51 -20.96 -29.28
CA PHE A 83 20.85 -20.93 -27.99
C PHE A 83 21.85 -21.37 -26.91
N VAL A 84 22.11 -20.49 -25.95
CA VAL A 84 22.98 -20.78 -24.81
C VAL A 84 22.24 -21.75 -23.89
N GLY A 85 22.76 -22.97 -23.76
CA GLY A 85 22.28 -23.96 -22.77
C GLY A 85 21.60 -25.20 -23.34
N SER A 86 21.93 -25.66 -24.55
CA SER A 86 21.66 -27.06 -24.91
C SER A 86 22.75 -27.96 -24.35
N ASP A 87 22.30 -28.86 -23.46
CA ASP A 87 22.97 -30.02 -22.90
C ASP A 87 23.86 -29.83 -21.67
N THR A 88 23.40 -30.47 -20.59
CA THR A 88 24.06 -30.70 -19.29
C THR A 88 23.93 -29.56 -18.29
N SER A 89 23.01 -29.80 -17.35
CA SER A 89 22.83 -29.09 -16.09
C SER A 89 24.07 -29.25 -15.21
N GLU A 90 25.18 -28.56 -15.50
CA GLU A 90 26.29 -28.37 -14.52
C GLU A 90 27.03 -27.04 -14.62
N GLN A 91 26.79 -26.19 -15.63
CA GLN A 91 27.47 -24.88 -15.71
C GLN A 91 26.49 -23.77 -16.06
N ALA A 92 25.69 -23.37 -15.06
CA ALA A 92 25.10 -22.04 -15.09
C ALA A 92 26.25 -21.03 -15.07
N VAL A 93 26.48 -20.34 -16.19
CA VAL A 93 27.47 -19.26 -16.27
C VAL A 93 26.98 -18.12 -15.37
N VAL A 94 27.48 -18.12 -14.15
CA VAL A 94 27.32 -17.07 -13.15
C VAL A 94 27.90 -15.79 -13.77
N ALA A 95 27.06 -14.81 -14.11
CA ALA A 95 27.55 -13.51 -14.59
C ALA A 95 28.58 -12.93 -13.59
N PRO A 96 29.60 -12.15 -14.00
CA PRO A 96 30.64 -11.66 -13.08
C PRO A 96 30.07 -10.87 -11.88
N ALA A 97 28.96 -10.15 -12.09
CA ALA A 97 28.24 -9.46 -11.03
C ALA A 97 27.53 -10.40 -10.04
N THR A 98 27.24 -11.63 -10.46
CA THR A 98 26.62 -12.71 -9.68
C THR A 98 27.63 -13.35 -8.73
N GLU A 99 28.89 -13.45 -9.13
CA GLU A 99 29.99 -13.96 -8.29
C GLU A 99 30.43 -12.91 -7.23
N LEU A 100 30.47 -11.63 -7.62
CA LEU A 100 30.86 -10.51 -6.74
C LEU A 100 29.88 -10.30 -5.57
N LEU A 101 28.61 -10.62 -5.77
CA LEU A 101 27.54 -10.40 -4.78
C LEU A 101 27.27 -11.61 -3.87
N GLY A 102 27.85 -12.78 -4.15
CA GLY A 102 27.90 -13.97 -3.28
C GLY A 102 26.71 -14.17 -2.32
N GLU A 103 27.01 -14.34 -1.03
CA GLU A 103 26.05 -14.56 0.07
C GLU A 103 25.07 -13.39 0.28
N PHE A 104 25.38 -12.18 -0.19
CA PHE A 104 24.49 -11.02 -0.04
C PHE A 104 23.20 -11.16 -0.87
N ARG A 105 23.15 -12.14 -1.78
CA ARG A 105 22.02 -12.41 -2.67
C ARG A 105 20.88 -13.17 -2.01
N LEU A 106 21.16 -13.98 -0.98
CA LEU A 106 20.16 -14.87 -0.39
C LEU A 106 18.92 -14.12 0.14
N PRO A 107 19.05 -12.97 0.83
CA PRO A 107 17.88 -12.22 1.30
C PRO A 107 17.14 -11.45 0.19
N LEU A 108 17.80 -11.18 -0.94
CA LEU A 108 17.22 -10.41 -2.06
C LEU A 108 16.49 -11.29 -3.08
N LEU A 109 16.82 -12.58 -3.11
CA LEU A 109 16.24 -13.57 -4.00
C LEU A 109 15.29 -14.53 -3.27
N GLU A 110 15.22 -14.49 -1.93
CA GLU A 110 14.21 -15.24 -1.19
C GLU A 110 12.82 -14.79 -1.68
N PRO A 111 12.06 -15.65 -2.37
CA PRO A 111 10.70 -15.32 -2.72
C PRO A 111 9.98 -15.05 -1.40
N TYR A 112 9.37 -13.87 -1.28
CA TYR A 112 8.60 -13.47 -0.11
C TYR A 112 7.63 -14.60 0.22
N THR A 113 7.95 -15.39 1.25
CA THR A 113 7.18 -16.59 1.55
C THR A 113 5.77 -16.13 1.89
N VAL A 114 4.81 -16.48 1.04
CA VAL A 114 3.42 -16.10 1.21
C VAL A 114 2.88 -16.88 2.39
N LYS A 115 3.05 -16.32 3.58
CA LYS A 115 2.45 -16.86 4.79
C LYS A 115 0.94 -16.68 4.63
N HIS A 116 0.23 -17.76 4.31
CA HIS A 116 -1.23 -17.77 4.22
C HIS A 116 -1.81 -17.38 5.58
N SER A 117 -2.13 -16.09 5.75
CA SER A 117 -2.79 -15.55 6.93
C SER A 117 -4.28 -15.42 6.63
N GLU A 118 -5.11 -16.09 7.43
CA GLU A 118 -6.57 -16.15 7.27
C GLU A 118 -7.29 -14.85 7.65
N ALA A 119 -6.64 -13.93 8.37
CA ALA A 119 -7.23 -12.64 8.72
C ALA A 119 -7.17 -11.67 7.53
N ARG A 120 -8.24 -11.62 6.73
CA ARG A 120 -8.35 -10.75 5.55
C ARG A 120 -9.31 -9.60 5.82
N ILE A 121 -8.77 -8.38 5.91
CA ILE A 121 -9.59 -7.18 5.78
C ILE A 121 -9.99 -7.08 4.29
N PRO A 122 -11.29 -7.02 3.95
CA PRO A 122 -11.71 -6.96 2.56
C PRO A 122 -11.20 -5.67 1.91
N ILE A 123 -10.39 -5.82 0.86
CA ILE A 123 -9.92 -4.70 0.04
C ILE A 123 -11.05 -4.12 -0.80
N PRO A 124 -11.10 -2.80 -1.04
CA PRO A 124 -12.06 -2.20 -1.95
C PRO A 124 -11.81 -2.75 -3.36
N LYS A 125 -12.85 -3.33 -3.98
CA LYS A 125 -12.79 -3.90 -5.34
C LYS A 125 -13.24 -2.93 -6.43
N HIS A 126 -13.68 -1.74 -6.04
CA HIS A 126 -14.18 -0.71 -6.93
C HIS A 126 -13.66 0.66 -6.48
N PRO A 127 -13.22 1.54 -7.39
CA PRO A 127 -12.68 2.86 -7.06
C PRO A 127 -13.66 3.70 -6.24
N LEU A 128 -14.96 3.65 -6.55
CA LEU A 128 -15.98 4.40 -5.80
C LEU A 128 -16.12 3.92 -4.35
N ILE A 129 -15.96 2.62 -4.08
CA ILE A 129 -16.03 2.09 -2.71
C ILE A 129 -14.80 2.55 -1.92
N GLY A 130 -13.61 2.49 -2.55
CA GLY A 130 -12.38 3.02 -1.95
C GLY A 130 -12.48 4.52 -1.65
N LEU A 131 -13.00 5.30 -2.59
CA LEU A 131 -13.21 6.74 -2.43
C LEU A 131 -14.24 7.04 -1.32
N ALA A 132 -15.38 6.36 -1.31
CA ALA A 132 -16.40 6.57 -0.28
C ALA A 132 -15.84 6.25 1.12
N LEU A 133 -15.06 5.18 1.25
CA LEU A 133 -14.42 4.80 2.50
C LEU A 133 -13.34 5.80 2.92
N ALA A 134 -12.59 6.36 1.97
CA ALA A 134 -11.63 7.44 2.22
C ALA A 134 -12.32 8.72 2.72
N ILE A 135 -13.40 9.15 2.06
CA ILE A 135 -14.19 10.31 2.49
C ILE A 135 -14.78 10.10 3.89
N ALA A 136 -15.36 8.92 4.14
CA ALA A 136 -15.91 8.58 5.45
C ALA A 136 -14.83 8.54 6.54
N GLY A 137 -13.66 7.98 6.24
CA GLY A 137 -12.51 7.93 7.15
C GLY A 137 -11.96 9.32 7.48
N HIS A 138 -11.81 10.20 6.48
CA HIS A 138 -11.45 11.60 6.68
C HIS A 138 -12.49 12.37 7.49
N ALA A 139 -13.77 12.17 7.20
CA ALA A 139 -14.86 12.79 7.95
C ALA A 139 -14.88 12.33 9.40
N PHE A 140 -14.66 11.04 9.66
CA PHE A 140 -14.54 10.47 11.00
C PHE A 140 -13.34 11.04 11.75
N TRP A 141 -12.18 11.13 11.09
CA TRP A 141 -10.97 11.71 11.67
C TRP A 141 -11.21 13.15 12.12
N ASN A 142 -11.80 13.97 11.25
CA ASN A 142 -12.11 15.37 11.57
C ASN A 142 -13.22 15.48 12.62
N GLY A 143 -14.28 14.67 12.49
CA GLY A 143 -15.43 14.69 13.39
C GLY A 143 -15.05 14.30 14.82
N THR A 144 -14.23 13.26 15.00
CA THR A 144 -13.78 12.86 16.35
C THR A 144 -12.90 13.92 17.01
N LEU A 145 -12.07 14.64 16.24
CA LEU A 145 -11.32 15.78 16.77
C LEU A 145 -12.24 16.93 17.21
N THR A 146 -13.29 17.23 16.44
CA THR A 146 -14.31 18.23 16.83
C THR A 146 -15.11 17.79 18.05
N VAL A 147 -15.42 16.50 18.18
CA VAL A 147 -16.11 15.95 19.36
C VAL A 147 -15.24 16.08 20.62
N ILE A 148 -13.93 15.83 20.52
CA ILE A 148 -13.01 16.04 21.65
C ILE A 148 -12.97 17.51 22.08
N GLU A 149 -12.95 18.43 21.11
CA GLU A 149 -13.03 19.87 21.39
C GLU A 149 -14.35 20.21 22.11
N LEU A 150 -15.48 19.67 21.62
CA LEU A 150 -16.79 19.89 22.22
C LEU A 150 -16.90 19.33 23.65
N ILE A 151 -16.41 18.11 23.88
CA ILE A 151 -16.36 17.49 25.22
C ILE A 151 -15.41 18.29 26.12
N GLY A 152 -14.30 18.78 25.57
CA GLY A 152 -13.35 19.65 26.26
C GLY A 152 -14.01 20.89 26.84
N ILE A 153 -14.74 21.61 25.99
CA ILE A 153 -15.48 22.82 26.37
C ILE A 153 -16.61 22.48 27.36
N ALA A 154 -17.34 21.39 27.13
CA ALA A 154 -18.44 20.98 28.02
C ALA A 154 -17.97 20.54 29.42
N ALA A 155 -16.73 20.05 29.53
CA ALA A 155 -16.11 19.64 30.78
C ALA A 155 -15.30 20.76 31.47
N ASP A 156 -15.36 21.99 30.96
CA ASP A 156 -14.62 23.17 31.44
C ASP A 156 -13.09 22.92 31.52
N LEU A 157 -12.55 22.16 30.56
CA LEU A 157 -11.12 21.90 30.47
C LEU A 157 -10.38 23.14 29.96
N SER A 158 -9.18 23.38 30.50
CA SER A 158 -8.32 24.46 30.00
C SER A 158 -7.87 24.21 28.55
N ASP A 159 -7.58 25.28 27.81
CA ASP A 159 -7.12 25.20 26.42
C ASP A 159 -5.92 24.25 26.23
N GLY A 160 -5.00 24.25 27.20
CA GLY A 160 -3.84 23.36 27.21
C GLY A 160 -4.20 21.88 27.38
N GLN A 161 -5.22 21.57 28.21
CA GLN A 161 -5.72 20.21 28.38
C GLN A 161 -6.46 19.72 27.13
N ILE A 162 -7.29 20.57 26.50
CA ILE A 162 -7.97 20.21 25.26
C ILE A 162 -6.95 19.97 24.13
N PHE A 163 -5.92 20.82 24.05
CA PHE A 163 -4.81 20.61 23.11
C PHE A 163 -4.09 19.28 23.35
N ALA A 164 -3.70 18.98 24.59
CA ALA A 164 -3.02 17.72 24.93
C ALA A 164 -3.89 16.49 24.62
N LEU A 165 -5.19 16.56 24.91
CA LEU A 165 -6.14 15.48 24.62
C LEU A 165 -6.31 15.27 23.10
N SER A 166 -6.39 16.36 22.33
CA SER A 166 -6.46 16.30 20.86
C SER A 166 -5.19 15.71 20.24
N LEU A 167 -4.03 15.98 20.84
CA LEU A 167 -2.73 15.44 20.43
C LEU A 167 -2.65 13.93 20.71
N LEU A 168 -3.05 13.52 21.91
CA LEU A 168 -3.11 12.12 22.31
C LEU A 168 -4.05 11.33 21.38
N TRP A 169 -5.23 11.86 21.11
CA TRP A 169 -6.19 11.23 20.20
C TRP A 169 -5.68 11.15 18.78
N SER A 170 -5.04 12.21 18.27
CA SER A 170 -4.40 12.19 16.95
C SER A 170 -3.34 11.09 16.87
N GLY A 171 -2.54 10.89 17.92
CA GLY A 171 -1.58 9.79 18.01
C GLY A 171 -2.23 8.41 17.95
N LEU A 172 -3.35 8.22 18.65
CA LEU A 172 -4.13 6.97 18.59
C LEU A 172 -4.69 6.71 17.19
N LEU A 173 -5.24 7.73 16.53
CA LEU A 173 -5.75 7.61 15.17
C LEU A 173 -4.64 7.28 14.17
N VAL A 174 -3.46 7.91 14.30
CA VAL A 174 -2.28 7.58 13.47
C VAL A 174 -1.88 6.12 13.68
N CYS A 175 -1.77 5.66 14.92
CA CYS A 175 -1.46 4.27 15.22
C CYS A 175 -2.50 3.31 14.60
N GLY A 176 -3.80 3.62 14.75
CA GLY A 176 -4.89 2.84 14.17
C GLY A 176 -4.78 2.73 12.65
N VAL A 177 -4.54 3.84 11.95
CA VAL A 177 -4.37 3.86 10.50
C VAL A 177 -3.11 3.11 10.05
N LEU A 178 -2.01 3.19 10.80
CA LEU A 178 -0.80 2.42 10.50
C LEU A 178 -1.03 0.90 10.65
N LEU A 179 -1.75 0.49 11.69
CA LEU A 179 -2.14 -0.92 11.88
C LEU A 179 -3.05 -1.39 10.75
N LEU A 180 -4.09 -0.62 10.41
CA LEU A 180 -4.97 -0.94 9.28
C LEU A 180 -4.21 -0.99 7.96
N GLY A 181 -3.30 -0.05 7.71
CA GLY A 181 -2.44 -0.04 6.52
C GLY A 181 -1.60 -1.30 6.42
N ARG A 182 -1.02 -1.75 7.54
CA ARG A 182 -0.25 -3.00 7.58
C ARG A 182 -1.11 -4.21 7.22
N GLU A 183 -2.33 -4.29 7.75
CA GLU A 183 -3.23 -5.40 7.45
C GLU A 183 -3.79 -5.35 6.02
N ILE A 184 -4.01 -4.17 5.45
CA ILE A 184 -4.37 -4.02 4.02
C ILE A 184 -3.24 -4.52 3.11
N ILE A 185 -1.99 -4.13 3.38
CA ILE A 185 -0.83 -4.59 2.60
C ILE A 185 -0.72 -6.12 2.65
N ARG A 186 -0.87 -6.70 3.85
CA ARG A 186 -0.92 -8.16 4.00
C ARG A 186 -2.07 -8.79 3.21
N SER A 187 -3.25 -8.17 3.22
CA SER A 187 -4.39 -8.67 2.46
C SER A 187 -4.20 -8.57 0.93
N VAL A 188 -3.49 -7.56 0.44
CA VAL A 188 -3.16 -7.42 -0.98
C VAL A 188 -2.15 -8.49 -1.39
N ILE A 189 -1.10 -8.69 -0.61
CA ILE A 189 -0.06 -9.70 -0.89
C ILE A 189 -0.61 -11.13 -0.83
N ALA A 190 -1.52 -11.40 0.11
CA ALA A 190 -2.10 -12.73 0.29
C ALA A 190 -3.33 -13.01 -0.61
N SER A 191 -3.70 -12.08 -1.50
CA SER A 191 -4.85 -12.26 -2.40
C SER A 191 -4.47 -13.24 -3.52
N PRO A 192 -5.16 -14.39 -3.65
CA PRO A 192 -4.83 -15.44 -4.64
C PRO A 192 -5.11 -15.04 -6.10
N ASP A 193 -5.78 -13.90 -6.32
CA ASP A 193 -6.07 -13.37 -7.65
C ASP A 193 -4.91 -12.52 -8.23
N SER A 194 -3.66 -12.75 -7.79
CA SER A 194 -2.47 -12.22 -8.46
C SER A 194 -2.28 -12.96 -9.80
N VAL A 195 -3.13 -12.61 -10.76
CA VAL A 195 -3.01 -12.96 -12.18
C VAL A 195 -1.98 -12.05 -12.84
#